data_AF-A0A655DN40-F1
#
_entry.id   AF-A0A655DN40-F1
#
_cell.length_a   1.000
_cell.length_b   1.000
_cell.length_c   1.000
_cell.angle_alpha   90.00
_cell.angle_beta   90.00
_cell.angle_gamma   90.00
#
_symmetry.space_group_name_H-M   'P 1'
#
loop_
_entity.id
_entity.type
_entity.pdbx_description
1 polymer ?
#
loop_
_entity_poly.entity_id
_entity_poly.type
_entity_poly.pdbx_seq_one_letter_code
_entity_poly.pdbx_strand_id
1 'polypeptide(L)'
;MARREPYAKLMRDIPFRVGAVVQSPAYYAELLMDTGCKVDVWETTYLHQLTGEHPVLDWITGSALVPVRERLSDESWQQFRQELIPLLNDAYPPRADGSTIFPFRRLFMVAEVGGARRSGG
;
A
#
# COMPACT_ATOMS: atom_id res chain seq x y z
N MET A 1 11.00 1.59 -11.99
CA MET A 1 11.61 2.91 -11.76
C MET A 1 12.47 2.98 -10.49
N ALA A 2 12.05 2.46 -9.34
CA ALA A 2 12.86 2.47 -8.10
C ALA A 2 14.26 1.81 -8.16
N ARG A 3 14.56 1.04 -9.22
CA ARG A 3 15.88 0.41 -9.46
C ARG A 3 16.73 1.09 -10.54
N ARG A 4 16.25 2.18 -11.18
CA ARG A 4 17.04 2.97 -12.13
C ARG A 4 17.80 4.07 -11.38
N GLU A 5 19.06 4.31 -11.74
CA GLU A 5 19.78 5.52 -11.33
C GLU A 5 19.05 6.76 -11.89
N PRO A 6 18.88 7.86 -11.13
CA PRO A 6 19.47 8.15 -9.80
C PRO A 6 18.60 7.70 -8.60
N TYR A 7 17.37 7.22 -8.84
CA TYR A 7 16.39 6.93 -7.79
C TYR A 7 16.75 5.72 -6.90
N ALA A 8 17.59 4.81 -7.39
CA ALA A 8 18.03 3.61 -6.68
C ALA A 8 18.85 3.86 -5.40
N LYS A 9 19.52 5.02 -5.27
CA LYS A 9 20.22 5.41 -4.03
C LYS A 9 19.28 6.06 -3.01
N LEU A 10 18.36 6.91 -3.46
CA LEU A 10 17.41 7.66 -2.61
C LEU A 10 16.28 6.78 -2.04
N MET A 11 15.86 5.78 -2.80
CA MET A 11 14.74 4.89 -2.48
C MET A 11 15.14 3.58 -1.81
N ARG A 12 16.43 3.39 -1.52
CA ARG A 12 17.00 2.10 -1.06
C ARG A 12 16.43 1.64 0.29
N ASP A 13 16.08 2.60 1.16
CA ASP A 13 15.51 2.36 2.49
C ASP A 13 14.00 2.63 2.55
N ILE A 14 13.39 3.07 1.45
CA ILE A 14 11.94 3.17 1.37
C ILE A 14 11.45 1.76 1.02
N PRO A 15 10.57 1.14 1.83
CA PRO A 15 10.10 -0.22 1.59
C PRO A 15 9.09 -0.23 0.43
N PHE A 16 9.55 0.13 -0.77
CA PHE A 16 8.93 -0.26 -2.01
C PHE A 16 9.14 -1.75 -2.23
N ARG A 17 8.50 -2.56 -1.38
CA ARG A 17 8.49 -4.00 -1.59
C ARG A 17 7.65 -4.24 -2.84
N VAL A 18 8.34 -4.45 -3.97
CA VAL A 18 7.76 -5.09 -5.14
C VAL A 18 7.50 -6.54 -4.73
N GLY A 19 6.28 -6.81 -4.26
CA GLY A 19 5.88 -8.06 -3.60
C GLY A 19 4.89 -7.81 -2.46
N ALA A 20 4.65 -8.84 -1.64
CA ALA A 20 3.76 -8.81 -0.49
C ALA A 20 4.26 -7.80 0.57
N VAL A 21 3.82 -6.54 0.47
CA VAL A 21 4.02 -5.49 1.50
C VAL A 21 3.51 -5.95 2.87
N VAL A 22 2.51 -6.84 2.83
CA VAL A 22 1.84 -7.50 3.95
C VAL A 22 1.81 -9.00 3.63
N GLN A 23 2.08 -9.87 4.61
CA GLN A 23 2.01 -11.35 4.45
C GLN A 23 0.59 -11.83 4.15
N SER A 24 0.41 -13.13 3.89
CA SER A 24 -0.92 -13.70 3.62
C SER A 24 -1.84 -13.61 4.86
N PRO A 25 -3.17 -13.57 4.68
CA PRO A 25 -4.12 -13.69 5.78
C PRO A 25 -3.83 -14.89 6.70
N ALA A 26 -3.50 -16.04 6.11
CA ALA A 26 -3.19 -17.27 6.83
C ALA A 26 -1.96 -17.13 7.75
N TYR A 27 -0.89 -16.47 7.28
CA TYR A 27 0.31 -16.22 8.08
C TYR A 27 -0.03 -15.49 9.38
N TYR A 28 -0.86 -14.45 9.30
CA TYR A 28 -1.25 -13.69 10.49
C TYR A 28 -2.25 -14.44 11.37
N ALA A 29 -3.15 -15.23 10.78
CA ALA A 29 -4.06 -16.07 11.54
C ALA A 29 -3.26 -17.09 12.37
N GLU A 30 -2.31 -17.81 11.77
CA GLU A 30 -1.42 -18.77 12.45
C GLU A 30 -0.63 -18.09 13.56
N LEU A 31 0.03 -16.97 13.25
CA LEU A 31 0.82 -16.21 14.23
C LEU A 31 0.02 -15.81 15.48
N LEU A 32 -1.25 -15.45 15.32
CA LEU A 32 -2.10 -15.05 16.43
C LEU A 32 -2.74 -16.27 17.13
N MET A 33 -3.08 -17.33 16.40
CA MET A 33 -3.56 -18.59 17.01
C MET A 33 -2.49 -19.23 17.89
N ASP A 34 -1.21 -19.16 17.50
CA ASP A 34 -0.08 -19.65 18.30
C ASP A 34 0.07 -18.92 19.64
N THR A 35 -0.49 -17.71 19.76
CA THR A 35 -0.57 -16.96 21.03
C THR A 35 -1.80 -17.31 21.87
N GLY A 36 -2.62 -18.27 21.43
CA GLY A 36 -3.85 -18.71 22.11
C GLY A 36 -5.07 -17.83 21.83
N CYS A 37 -5.01 -16.95 20.84
CA CYS A 37 -6.15 -16.12 20.44
C CYS A 37 -7.12 -16.90 19.55
N LYS A 38 -8.42 -16.61 19.69
CA LYS A 38 -9.39 -16.89 18.63
C LYS A 38 -9.37 -15.72 17.66
N VAL A 39 -9.32 -16.00 16.35
CA VAL A 39 -9.08 -14.95 15.34
C VAL A 39 -10.03 -15.01 14.16
N ASP A 40 -10.36 -13.83 13.66
CA ASP A 40 -10.98 -13.61 12.35
C ASP A 40 -10.03 -12.75 11.51
N VAL A 41 -9.59 -13.29 10.37
CA VAL A 41 -8.70 -12.60 9.43
C VAL A 41 -9.32 -12.62 8.05
N TRP A 42 -9.43 -11.45 7.43
CA TRP A 42 -10.02 -11.32 6.10
C TRP A 42 -9.34 -10.23 5.27
N GLU A 43 -9.52 -10.33 3.96
CA GLU A 43 -9.01 -9.36 3.01
C GLU A 43 -10.15 -8.75 2.19
N THR A 44 -10.11 -7.44 2.02
CA THR A 44 -11.05 -6.69 1.17
C THR A 44 -10.28 -5.87 0.15
N THR A 45 -10.70 -5.91 -1.11
CA THR A 45 -10.23 -4.99 -2.14
C THR A 45 -11.29 -3.94 -2.41
N TYR A 46 -11.01 -2.68 -2.03
CA TYR A 46 -11.84 -1.54 -2.36
C TYR A 46 -11.50 -1.03 -3.76
N LEU A 47 -12.51 -0.73 -4.58
CA LEU A 47 -12.30 -0.08 -5.88
C LEU A 47 -12.61 1.41 -5.74
N HIS A 48 -11.58 2.24 -5.73
CA HIS A 48 -11.76 3.70 -5.68
C HIS A 48 -11.93 4.25 -7.09
N GLN A 49 -12.96 5.07 -7.28
CA GLN A 49 -13.12 5.88 -8.49
C GLN A 49 -12.41 7.20 -8.28
N LEU A 50 -11.29 7.39 -8.98
CA LEU A 50 -10.45 8.58 -8.87
C LEU A 50 -10.68 9.50 -10.09
N THR A 51 -10.53 10.79 -9.86
CA THR A 51 -10.65 11.85 -10.88
C THR A 51 -9.49 12.84 -10.74
N GLY A 52 -9.18 13.57 -11.82
CA GLY A 52 -8.07 14.52 -11.88
C GLY A 52 -7.16 14.31 -13.08
N GLU A 53 -6.09 15.09 -13.17
CA GLU A 53 -5.12 15.04 -14.28
C GLU A 53 -4.21 13.79 -14.19
N HIS A 54 -3.72 13.48 -12.99
CA HIS A 54 -2.91 12.29 -12.71
C HIS A 54 -3.46 11.56 -11.48
N PRO A 55 -4.70 11.03 -11.56
CA PRO A 55 -5.51 10.66 -10.39
C PRO A 55 -4.82 9.64 -9.48
N VAL A 56 -4.19 8.62 -10.07
CA VAL A 56 -3.47 7.59 -9.30
C VAL A 56 -2.19 8.14 -8.70
N LEU A 57 -1.43 8.95 -9.44
CA LEU A 57 -0.19 9.56 -8.95
C LEU A 57 -0.46 10.44 -7.73
N ASP A 58 -1.48 11.29 -7.81
CA ASP A 58 -1.83 12.22 -6.75
C ASP A 58 -2.30 11.46 -5.50
N TRP A 59 -3.09 10.39 -5.69
CA TRP A 59 -3.49 9.49 -4.61
C TRP A 59 -2.31 8.80 -3.92
N ILE A 60 -1.41 8.18 -4.68
CA ILE A 60 -0.24 7.50 -4.10
C ILE A 60 0.78 8.50 -3.54
N THR A 61 0.79 9.75 -4.01
CA THR A 61 1.63 10.81 -3.45
C THR A 61 1.29 11.09 -2.00
N GLY A 62 0.00 11.20 -1.67
CA GLY A 62 -0.48 11.43 -0.31
C GLY A 62 -0.44 10.21 0.61
N SER A 63 -0.06 9.03 0.12
CA SER A 63 -0.11 7.78 0.89
C SER A 63 1.19 7.00 0.89
N ALA A 64 1.66 6.57 -0.29
CA ALA A 64 2.82 5.69 -0.43
C ALA A 64 4.12 6.44 -0.76
N LEU A 65 4.04 7.60 -1.44
CA LEU A 65 5.23 8.34 -1.88
C LEU A 65 5.62 9.49 -0.94
N VAL A 66 4.95 9.67 0.19
CA VAL A 66 5.33 10.70 1.19
C VAL A 66 6.83 10.64 1.53
N PRO A 67 7.43 9.47 1.87
CA PRO A 67 8.85 9.40 2.20
C PRO A 67 9.77 9.66 1.01
N VAL A 68 9.27 9.51 -0.22
CA VAL A 68 10.02 9.76 -1.46
C VAL A 68 10.07 11.25 -1.71
N ARG A 69 8.91 11.90 -1.60
CA ARG A 69 8.78 13.33 -1.82
C ARG A 69 9.68 14.10 -0.85
N GLU A 70 9.73 13.67 0.41
CA GLU A 70 10.59 14.27 1.45
C GLU A 70 12.09 14.15 1.15
N ARG A 71 12.51 13.17 0.34
CA ARG A 71 13.92 12.94 0.01
C ARG A 71 14.39 13.58 -1.30
N LEU A 72 13.46 14.10 -2.11
CA LEU A 72 13.76 14.65 -3.43
C LEU A 72 13.69 16.17 -3.42
N SER A 73 14.63 16.83 -4.11
CA SER A 73 14.46 18.24 -4.48
C SER A 73 13.21 18.42 -5.35
N ASP A 74 12.70 19.64 -5.43
CA ASP A 74 11.53 19.93 -6.27
C ASP A 74 11.74 19.58 -7.74
N GLU A 75 12.93 19.85 -8.28
CA GLU A 75 13.29 19.47 -9.65
C GLU A 75 13.30 17.94 -9.83
N SER A 76 13.96 17.22 -8.92
CA SER A 76 14.02 15.75 -8.98
C SER A 76 12.64 15.11 -8.80
N TRP A 77 11.77 15.75 -8.01
CA TRP A 77 10.39 15.33 -7.84
C TRP A 77 9.58 15.50 -9.12
N GLN A 78 9.68 16.65 -9.81
CA GLN A 78 8.97 16.82 -11.08
C GLN A 78 9.46 15.82 -12.13
N GLN A 79 10.77 15.59 -12.23
CA GLN A 79 11.30 14.57 -13.12
C GLN A 79 10.76 13.17 -12.78
N PHE A 80 10.76 12.81 -11.50
CA PHE A 80 10.22 11.53 -11.03
C PHE A 80 8.73 11.37 -11.40
N ARG A 81 7.93 12.43 -11.28
CA ARG A 81 6.52 12.42 -11.68
C ARG A 81 6.37 12.19 -13.18
N GLN A 82 7.09 12.94 -14.01
CA GLN A 82 7.01 12.81 -15.48
C GLN A 82 7.37 11.39 -15.95
N GLU A 83 8.31 10.76 -15.27
CA GLU A 83 8.70 9.38 -15.50
C GLU A 83 7.62 8.37 -15.05
N LEU A 84 6.94 8.62 -13.93
CA LEU A 84 5.98 7.70 -13.33
C LEU A 84 4.57 7.78 -13.96
N ILE A 85 4.13 8.97 -14.40
CA ILE A 85 2.81 9.20 -15.03
C ILE A 85 2.48 8.19 -16.13
N PRO A 86 3.30 8.01 -17.18
CA PRO A 86 2.95 7.11 -18.28
C PRO A 86 2.81 5.65 -17.81
N LEU A 87 3.58 5.22 -16.81
CA LEU A 87 3.48 3.87 -16.24
C LEU A 87 2.17 3.67 -15.47
N LEU A 88 1.73 4.69 -14.74
CA LEU A 88 0.47 4.63 -14.00
C LEU A 88 -0.74 4.70 -14.93
N ASN A 89 -0.67 5.49 -16.00
CA ASN A 89 -1.74 5.58 -16.99
C ASN A 89 -1.91 4.27 -17.78
N ASP A 90 -0.83 3.55 -18.05
CA ASP A 90 -0.88 2.22 -18.68
C ASP A 90 -1.46 1.16 -17.73
N ALA A 91 -1.03 1.17 -16.46
CA ALA A 91 -1.52 0.22 -15.46
C ALA A 91 -2.97 0.48 -15.00
N TYR A 92 -3.40 1.74 -15.00
CA TYR A 92 -4.72 2.18 -14.57
C TYR A 92 -5.31 3.14 -15.62
N PRO A 93 -5.79 2.60 -16.76
CA PRO A 93 -6.30 3.42 -17.84
C PRO A 93 -7.58 4.16 -17.42
N PRO A 94 -7.76 5.41 -17.87
CA PRO A 94 -8.99 6.15 -17.65
C PRO A 94 -10.15 5.50 -18.40
N ARG A 95 -11.34 5.58 -17.82
CA ARG A 95 -12.60 5.16 -18.42
C ARG A 95 -13.14 6.24 -19.34
N ALA A 96 -14.17 5.89 -20.11
CA ALA A 96 -14.85 6.82 -21.01
C ALA A 96 -15.45 8.06 -20.30
N ASP A 97 -15.77 7.95 -19.01
CA ASP A 97 -16.28 9.04 -18.17
C ASP A 97 -15.15 9.89 -17.53
N GLY A 98 -13.88 9.63 -17.89
CA GLY A 98 -12.71 10.32 -17.36
C GLY A 98 -12.27 9.83 -15.97
N SER A 99 -12.97 8.88 -15.37
CA SER A 99 -12.57 8.32 -14.07
C SER A 99 -11.56 7.19 -14.20
N THR A 100 -10.72 7.00 -13.18
CA THR A 100 -9.76 5.89 -13.11
C THR A 100 -10.11 4.99 -11.93
N ILE A 101 -10.18 3.67 -12.15
CA ILE A 101 -10.44 2.71 -11.07
C ILE A 101 -9.11 2.28 -10.45
N PHE A 102 -8.96 2.54 -9.15
CA PHE A 102 -7.78 2.17 -8.39
C PHE A 102 -8.11 1.11 -7.33
N PRO A 103 -7.63 -0.13 -7.47
CA PRO A 103 -7.86 -1.20 -6.50
C PRO A 103 -6.96 -1.02 -5.27
N PHE A 104 -7.56 -1.14 -4.10
CA PHE A 104 -6.89 -0.92 -2.82
C PHE A 104 -7.19 -2.04 -1.84
N ARG A 105 -6.19 -2.91 -1.66
CA ARG A 105 -6.27 -4.10 -0.81
C ARG A 105 -6.04 -3.74 0.66
N ARG A 106 -6.87 -4.30 1.53
CA ARG A 106 -6.82 -4.15 2.99
C ARG A 106 -6.93 -5.52 3.64
N LEU A 107 -5.95 -5.86 4.46
CA LEU A 107 -6.01 -6.99 5.37
C LEU A 107 -6.50 -6.50 6.73
N PHE A 108 -7.50 -7.18 7.27
CA PHE A 108 -8.05 -6.92 8.59
C PHE A 108 -7.90 -8.17 9.46
N MET A 109 -7.65 -7.95 10.74
CA MET A 109 -7.46 -9.00 11.74
C MET A 109 -8.17 -8.57 13.02
N VAL A 110 -8.98 -9.45 13.57
CA VAL A 110 -9.59 -9.32 14.91
C VAL A 110 -9.15 -10.53 15.73
N ALA A 111 -8.63 -10.28 16.92
CA ALA A 111 -8.17 -11.32 17.83
C ALA A 111 -8.86 -11.17 19.19
N GLU A 112 -9.50 -12.24 19.66
CA GLU A 112 -10.03 -12.36 21.01
C GLU A 112 -8.97 -13.07 21.87
N VAL A 113 -8.37 -12.30 22.77
CA VAL A 113 -7.47 -12.86 23.79
C VAL A 113 -8.37 -13.53 24.82
N GLY A 114 -8.23 -14.86 24.96
CA GLY A 114 -8.96 -15.60 25.99
C GLY A 114 -8.71 -14.93 27.34
N GLY A 115 -9.76 -14.35 27.93
CA GLY A 115 -9.67 -13.78 29.25
C GLY A 115 -9.12 -14.88 30.16
N ALA A 116 -7.91 -14.66 30.70
CA ALA A 116 -7.35 -15.55 31.70
C ALA A 116 -8.49 -15.91 32.63
N ARG A 117 -8.86 -17.19 32.68
CA ARG A 117 -9.88 -17.70 33.59
C ARG A 117 -9.47 -17.13 34.94
N ARG A 118 -10.17 -16.12 35.45
CA ARG A 118 -9.98 -15.68 36.83
C ARG A 118 -10.42 -16.88 37.63
N SER A 119 -9.44 -17.71 38.00
CA SER A 119 -9.60 -18.73 39.00
C SER A 119 -10.07 -18.01 40.24
N GLY A 120 -11.37 -18.10 40.51
CA GLY A 120 -11.94 -17.68 41.77
C GLY A 120 -11.23 -18.43 42.89
N GLY A 121 -10.75 -17.66 43.86
CA GLY A 121 -10.44 -18.09 45.21
C GLY A 121 -11.27 -17.25 46.15
#